data_AF-A0A419IYL3-F1
#
_entry.id   AF-A0A419IYL3-F1
#
_cell.length_a   1.000
_cell.length_b   1.000
_cell.length_c   1.000
_cell.angle_alpha   90.00
_cell.angle_beta   90.00
_cell.angle_gamma   90.00
#
_symmetry.space_group_name_H-M   'P 1'
#
loop_
_entity.id
_entity.type
_entity.pdbx_description
1 polymer ?
#
loop_
_entity_poly.entity_id
_entity_poly.type
_entity_poly.pdbx_seq_one_letter_code
_entity_poly.pdbx_strand_id
1 'polypeptide(L)'
;MAVYIALSTLTDEGRKTLKQKPGRIKEVNKEIESMGIKVLGQYAVLGSYDFVTLLDAPSNEAVMKMSVELGSRGTVQLMTLPAITVDEFIKTLK
;
A
#
# COMPACT_ATOMS: atom_id res chain seq x y z
N MET A 1 -0.30 -7.97 -14.64
CA MET A 1 -0.73 -6.84 -13.81
C MET A 1 -1.80 -7.37 -12.89
N ALA A 2 -1.57 -7.26 -11.60
CA ALA A 2 -2.43 -7.82 -10.55
C ALA A 2 -2.72 -6.72 -9.53
N VAL A 3 -3.94 -6.71 -9.00
CA VAL A 3 -4.39 -5.69 -8.06
C VAL A 3 -4.01 -6.10 -6.65
N TYR A 4 -3.53 -5.16 -5.87
CA TYR A 4 -3.25 -5.34 -4.45
C TYR A 4 -3.86 -4.19 -3.66
N ILE A 5 -4.28 -4.51 -2.43
CA ILE A 5 -4.73 -3.54 -1.46
C ILE A 5 -3.69 -3.50 -0.34
N ALA A 6 -3.03 -2.37 -0.17
CA ALA A 6 -2.16 -2.11 0.97
C ALA A 6 -2.89 -1.25 2.00
N LEU A 7 -3.11 -1.84 3.18
CA LEU A 7 -3.67 -1.19 4.35
C LEU A 7 -2.51 -0.77 5.25
N SER A 8 -2.47 0.51 5.62
CA SER A 8 -1.33 1.07 6.34
C SER A 8 -1.79 1.72 7.63
N THR A 9 -1.08 1.43 8.72
CA THR A 9 -1.23 2.12 10.01
C THR A 9 0.09 2.76 10.38
N LEU A 10 0.07 4.05 10.68
CA LEU A 10 1.25 4.78 11.10
C LEU A 10 1.64 4.38 12.51
N THR A 11 2.95 4.28 12.73
CA THR A 11 3.50 4.23 14.09
C THR A 11 3.49 5.62 14.71
N ASP A 12 3.87 5.73 15.99
CA ASP A 12 3.97 7.03 16.66
C ASP A 12 4.97 7.97 15.96
N GLU A 13 6.06 7.42 15.44
CA GLU A 13 7.03 8.15 14.63
C GLU A 13 6.44 8.57 13.28
N GLY A 14 5.71 7.67 12.63
CA GLY A 14 4.99 7.96 11.39
C GLY A 14 4.02 9.12 11.54
N ARG A 15 3.23 9.15 12.62
CA ARG A 15 2.29 10.24 12.90
C ARG A 15 2.98 11.58 13.14
N LYS A 16 4.07 11.59 13.91
CA LYS A 16 4.88 12.81 14.15
C LYS A 16 5.46 13.33 12.84
N THR A 17 6.04 12.44 12.04
CA THR A 17 6.60 12.75 10.72
C THR A 17 5.53 13.32 9.80
N LEU A 18 4.36 12.69 9.75
CA LEU A 18 3.27 13.14 8.89
C LEU A 18 2.77 14.53 9.29
N LYS A 19 2.65 14.81 10.59
CA LYS A 19 2.24 16.12 11.10
C LYS A 19 3.24 17.22 10.74
N GLN A 20 4.54 16.93 10.79
CA GLN A 20 5.61 17.88 10.46
C GLN A 20 5.81 18.03 8.94
N LYS A 21 5.68 16.93 8.19
CA LYS A 21 5.90 16.86 6.74
C LYS A 21 4.75 16.08 6.05
N PRO A 22 3.58 16.70 5.86
CA PRO A 22 2.43 16.04 5.22
C PRO A 22 2.71 15.51 3.81
N GLY A 23 3.61 16.18 3.09
CA GLY A 23 4.04 15.77 1.74
C GLY A 23 4.74 14.42 1.68
N ARG A 24 5.19 13.86 2.81
CA ARG A 24 5.88 12.57 2.87
C ARG A 24 5.05 11.43 2.24
N ILE A 25 3.73 11.46 2.36
CA ILE A 25 2.83 10.46 1.76
C ILE A 25 3.06 10.37 0.24
N LYS A 26 3.12 11.53 -0.45
CA LYS A 26 3.32 11.57 -1.90
C LYS A 26 4.72 11.14 -2.31
N GLU A 27 5.72 11.40 -1.46
CA GLU A 27 7.09 10.93 -1.70
C GLU A 27 7.16 9.39 -1.64
N VAL A 28 6.50 8.77 -0.66
CA VAL A 28 6.42 7.30 -0.56
C VAL A 28 5.78 6.70 -1.81
N ASN A 29 4.71 7.30 -2.35
CA ASN A 29 4.08 6.80 -3.57
C ASN A 29 5.05 6.80 -4.77
N LYS A 30 5.88 7.85 -4.93
CA LYS A 30 6.90 7.90 -5.99
C LYS A 30 7.98 6.84 -5.82
N GLU A 31 8.36 6.55 -4.57
CA GLU A 31 9.32 5.49 -4.27
C GLU A 31 8.74 4.12 -4.65
N ILE A 32 7.47 3.85 -4.33
CA ILE A 32 6.76 2.63 -4.73
C ILE A 32 6.72 2.51 -6.28
N GLU A 33 6.45 3.61 -6.98
CA GLU A 33 6.47 3.64 -8.45
C GLU A 33 7.84 3.31 -9.03
N SER A 34 8.93 3.74 -8.39
CA SER A 34 10.30 3.38 -8.80
C SER A 34 10.60 1.89 -8.65
N MET A 35 9.82 1.16 -7.85
CA MET A 35 9.90 -0.31 -7.71
C MET A 35 9.10 -1.06 -8.78
N GLY A 36 8.52 -0.35 -9.76
CA GLY A 36 7.67 -0.93 -10.79
C GLY A 36 6.25 -1.26 -10.32
N ILE A 37 5.82 -0.68 -9.19
CA ILE A 37 4.47 -0.83 -8.64
C ILE A 37 3.71 0.48 -8.85
N LYS A 38 2.59 0.44 -9.56
CA LYS A 38 1.79 1.63 -9.83
C LYS A 38 0.76 1.85 -8.72
N VAL A 39 0.66 3.08 -8.21
CA VAL A 39 -0.42 3.46 -7.30
C VAL A 39 -1.66 3.83 -8.12
N LEU A 40 -2.70 3.01 -8.02
CA LEU A 40 -3.98 3.25 -8.70
C LEU A 40 -4.84 4.27 -7.95
N GLY A 41 -4.71 4.32 -6.62
CA GLY A 41 -5.42 5.26 -5.78
C GLY A 41 -4.98 5.11 -4.31
N GLN A 42 -5.07 6.20 -3.55
CA GLN A 42 -4.73 6.21 -2.13
C GLN A 42 -5.71 7.09 -1.38
N TYR A 43 -6.22 6.58 -0.27
CA TYR A 43 -7.23 7.23 0.56
C TYR A 43 -6.75 7.26 2.00
N ALA A 44 -6.79 8.43 2.63
CA ALA A 44 -6.71 8.55 4.08
C ALA A 44 -8.09 8.20 4.65
N VAL A 45 -8.13 7.28 5.62
CA VAL A 45 -9.38 6.75 6.15
C VAL A 45 -9.42 6.86 7.67
N LEU A 46 -10.61 6.72 8.24
CA LEU A 46 -10.84 6.66 9.68
C LEU A 46 -11.23 5.22 10.04
N GLY A 47 -10.60 4.66 11.08
CA GLY A 47 -10.88 3.30 11.54
C GLY A 47 -9.59 2.61 12.01
N SER A 48 -9.51 1.31 11.78
CA SER A 48 -8.36 0.49 12.20
C SER A 48 -7.07 0.78 11.41
N TYR A 49 -7.17 1.48 10.28
CA TYR A 49 -6.06 1.84 9.40
C TYR A 49 -6.08 3.34 9.13
N ASP A 50 -4.91 3.91 8.84
CA ASP A 50 -4.76 5.32 8.48
C ASP A 50 -4.87 5.52 6.96
N PHE A 51 -4.45 4.54 6.16
CA PHE A 51 -4.53 4.60 4.70
C PHE A 51 -4.98 3.29 4.05
N VAL A 52 -5.68 3.44 2.92
CA VAL A 52 -5.97 2.37 1.95
C VAL A 52 -5.34 2.75 0.62
N THR A 53 -4.44 1.91 0.12
CA THR A 53 -3.75 2.12 -1.15
C THR A 53 -4.03 0.98 -2.11
N LEU A 54 -4.57 1.31 -3.29
CA LEU A 54 -4.75 0.39 -4.40
C LEU A 54 -3.49 0.39 -5.25
N LEU A 55 -2.92 -0.78 -5.48
CA LEU A 55 -1.67 -0.97 -6.21
C LEU A 55 -1.91 -1.88 -7.41
N ASP A 56 -1.19 -1.61 -8.49
CA ASP A 56 -0.99 -2.55 -9.60
C ASP A 56 0.47 -2.94 -9.63
N ALA A 57 0.74 -4.23 -9.47
CA ALA A 57 2.09 -4.76 -9.42
C ALA A 57 2.25 -5.95 -10.37
N PRO A 58 3.50 -6.23 -10.82
CA PRO A 58 3.75 -7.35 -11.71
C PRO A 58 3.61 -8.72 -11.04
N SER A 59 3.88 -8.83 -9.73
CA SER A 59 3.84 -10.10 -8.99
C SER A 59 3.80 -9.93 -7.47
N ASN A 60 3.53 -11.01 -6.74
CA ASN A 60 3.55 -11.04 -5.27
C ASN A 60 4.95 -10.71 -4.72
N GLU A 61 6.01 -11.17 -5.38
CA GLU A 61 7.40 -10.95 -4.97
C GLU A 61 7.77 -9.46 -5.01
N ALA A 62 7.28 -8.73 -6.02
CA ALA A 62 7.47 -7.28 -6.10
C ALA A 62 6.82 -6.57 -4.89
N VAL A 63 5.59 -6.98 -4.55
CA VAL A 63 4.84 -6.42 -3.42
C VAL A 63 5.45 -6.82 -2.07
N MET A 64 5.95 -8.04 -1.92
CA MET A 64 6.66 -8.46 -0.70
C MET A 64 7.91 -7.63 -0.46
N LYS A 65 8.71 -7.36 -1.50
CA LYS A 65 9.88 -6.48 -1.41
C LYS A 65 9.49 -5.07 -0.98
N MET A 66 8.44 -4.50 -1.57
CA MET A 66 7.90 -3.21 -1.16
C MET A 66 7.44 -3.21 0.30
N SER A 67 6.71 -4.24 0.75
CA SER A 67 6.23 -4.33 2.14
C SER A 67 7.39 -4.35 3.14
N VAL A 68 8.47 -5.07 2.86
CA VAL A 68 9.66 -5.11 3.72
C VAL A 68 10.40 -3.77 3.68
N GLU A 69 10.62 -3.19 2.50
CA GLU A 69 11.28 -1.90 2.33
C GLU A 69 10.56 -0.80 3.11
N LEU A 70 9.25 -0.66 2.93
CA LEU A 70 8.45 0.34 3.63
C LEU A 70 8.37 0.06 5.14
N GLY A 71 8.18 -1.19 5.54
CA GLY A 71 8.11 -1.58 6.96
C GLY A 71 9.42 -1.37 7.71
N SER A 72 10.57 -1.56 7.04
CA SER A 72 11.91 -1.39 7.63
C SER A 72 12.18 0.02 8.15
N ARG A 73 11.43 1.02 7.66
CA ARG A 73 11.57 2.43 8.02
C ARG A 73 10.98 2.76 9.39
N GLY A 74 10.25 1.84 10.01
CA GLY A 74 9.66 2.01 11.35
C GLY A 74 8.51 3.03 11.44
N THR A 75 8.15 3.68 10.33
CA THR A 75 7.12 4.73 10.29
C THR A 75 5.72 4.21 9.95
N VAL A 76 5.63 2.97 9.45
CA VAL A 76 4.36 2.38 9.00
C VAL A 76 4.34 0.87 9.24
N GLN A 77 3.18 0.35 9.61
CA GLN A 77 2.86 -1.07 9.58
C GLN A 77 1.92 -1.33 8.42
N LEU A 78 2.21 -2.38 7.65
CA LEU A 78 1.52 -2.70 6.40
C LEU A 78 0.83 -4.05 6.49
N MET A 79 -0.39 -4.11 5.99
CA MET A 79 -1.09 -5.34 5.65
C MET A 79 -1.43 -5.28 4.16
N THR A 80 -0.84 -6.18 3.37
CA THR A 80 -1.04 -6.20 1.93
C THR A 80 -1.83 -7.43 1.49
N LEU A 81 -2.85 -7.21 0.66
CA LEU A 81 -3.81 -8.21 0.23
C LEU A 81 -3.76 -8.30 -1.31
N PRO A 82 -3.35 -9.44 -1.89
CA PRO A 82 -3.62 -9.72 -3.30
C PRO A 82 -5.12 -9.73 -3.53
N ALA A 83 -5.57 -9.07 -4.59
CA ALA A 83 -6.99 -8.91 -4.90
C ALA A 83 -7.25 -9.29 -6.36
N ILE A 84 -8.38 -9.97 -6.56
CA ILE A 84 -8.98 -10.16 -7.88
C ILE A 84 -10.29 -9.38 -7.90
N THR A 85 -10.74 -9.01 -9.10
CA THR A 85 -12.05 -8.39 -9.26
C THR A 85 -13.16 -9.37 -8.88
N VAL A 86 -14.34 -8.84 -8.52
CA VAL A 86 -15.52 -9.67 -8.23
C VAL A 86 -15.88 -10.56 -9.43
N ASP A 87 -15.75 -10.04 -10.66
CA ASP A 87 -16.01 -10.80 -11.88
C ASP A 87 -15.04 -11.97 -12.07
N GLU A 88 -13.75 -11.79 -11.77
CA GLU A 88 -12.77 -12.88 -11.77
C GLU A 88 -13.08 -13.92 -10.70
N PHE A 89 -13.42 -13.49 -9.49
CA PHE A 89 -13.82 -14.40 -8.43
C PHE A 89 -15.04 -15.24 -8.81
N ILE A 90 -16.08 -14.62 -9.38
CA ILE A 90 -17.28 -15.33 -9.88
C ILE A 90 -16.90 -16.37 -10.93
N LYS A 91 -15.95 -16.08 -11.82
CA LYS A 91 -15.47 -17.04 -12.83
C LYS A 91 -14.78 -18.27 -12.22
N THR A 92 -14.14 -18.14 -11.05
CA THR A 92 -13.49 -19.31 -10.39
C THR A 92 -14.48 -20.29 -9.73
N LEU A 93 -15.73 -19.87 -9.52
CA LEU A 93 -16.77 -20.69 -8.91
C LEU A 93 -17.68 -21.40 -9.92
N LYS A 94 -17.51 -21.08 -11.21
CA LYS A 94 -18.22 -21.70 -12.32
C LYS A 94 -17.34 -22.76 -12.98
#